data_AF-A0A443HH57-F1
#
_entry.id   AF-A0A443HH57-F1
#
_cell.length_a   1.000
_cell.length_b   1.000
_cell.length_c   1.000
_cell.angle_alpha   90.00
_cell.angle_beta   90.00
_cell.angle_gamma   90.00
#
_symmetry.space_group_name_H-M   'P 1'
#
loop_
_entity.id
_entity.type
_entity.pdbx_description
1 polymer ?
#
loop_
_entity_poly.entity_id
_entity_poly.type
_entity_poly.pdbx_seq_one_letter_code
_entity_poly.pdbx_strand_id
1 'polypeptide(L)'
;MASVPRNFEPPEDWTTDPKELNVGFVWGNANSPGQEMAREHGLIDPQPIMCSKPHIGCGSVLFKSGDKFYIWGQLVGEVFEITLSRDFNKILQRMYKSDTCGLKLKAC
;
A
#
# COMPACT_ATOMS: atom_id res chain seq x y z
N MET A 1 -0.91 -9.26 -15.65
CA MET A 1 -1.82 -8.60 -14.70
C MET A 1 -1.18 -8.65 -13.33
N ALA A 2 -1.01 -7.52 -12.63
CA ALA A 2 -0.56 -7.56 -11.24
C ALA A 2 -1.63 -8.20 -10.37
N SER A 3 -1.28 -9.24 -9.62
CA SER A 3 -2.19 -9.99 -8.77
C SER A 3 -1.60 -10.13 -7.38
N VAL A 4 -2.45 -10.04 -6.37
CA VAL A 4 -2.07 -10.25 -4.98
C VAL A 4 -2.52 -11.66 -4.60
N PRO A 5 -1.62 -12.54 -4.12
CA PRO A 5 -2.00 -13.86 -3.64
C PRO A 5 -2.95 -13.73 -2.44
N ARG A 6 -3.92 -14.64 -2.33
CA ARG A 6 -4.90 -14.63 -1.24
C ARG A 6 -4.26 -14.87 0.14
N ASN A 7 -3.19 -15.65 0.16
CA ASN A 7 -2.42 -15.97 1.36
C ASN A 7 -0.97 -15.56 1.13
N PHE A 8 -0.49 -14.60 1.91
CA PHE A 8 0.92 -14.25 2.03
C PHE A 8 1.19 -13.86 3.47
N GLU A 9 2.44 -13.99 3.89
CA GLU A 9 2.87 -13.47 5.18
C GLU A 9 3.30 -12.01 4.96
N PRO A 10 2.85 -11.05 5.79
CA PRO A 10 3.36 -9.70 5.73
C PRO A 10 4.81 -9.65 6.27
N PRO A 11 5.61 -8.67 5.82
CA PRO A 11 6.92 -8.40 6.40
C PRO A 11 6.85 -8.08 7.88
N GLU A 12 8.00 -8.16 8.56
CA GLU A 12 8.13 -7.62 9.92
C GLU A 12 7.65 -6.17 9.93
N ASP A 13 6.87 -5.82 10.94
CA ASP A 13 6.22 -4.52 11.09
C ASP A 13 5.16 -4.11 10.05
N TRP A 14 4.68 -5.06 9.24
CA TRP A 14 3.50 -4.90 8.40
C TRP A 14 2.37 -5.81 8.87
N THR A 15 1.13 -5.47 8.51
CA THR A 15 -0.05 -6.24 8.86
C THR A 15 -1.12 -6.16 7.77
N THR A 16 -1.87 -7.25 7.64
CA THR A 16 -3.06 -7.37 6.78
C THR A 16 -4.35 -7.30 7.61
N ASP A 17 -4.28 -7.06 8.92
CA ASP A 17 -5.46 -6.97 9.79
C ASP A 17 -6.40 -5.86 9.29
N PRO A 18 -7.65 -6.19 8.91
CA PRO A 18 -8.62 -5.21 8.44
C PRO A 18 -8.90 -4.07 9.42
N LYS A 19 -8.70 -4.30 10.74
CA LYS A 19 -8.86 -3.27 11.77
C LYS A 19 -7.73 -2.25 11.73
N GLU A 20 -6.50 -2.71 11.57
CA GLU A 20 -5.30 -1.87 11.45
C GLU A 20 -5.29 -1.12 10.11
N LEU A 21 -5.76 -1.76 9.03
CA LEU A 21 -6.01 -1.13 7.73
C LEU A 21 -7.18 -0.12 7.75
N ASN A 22 -8.00 -0.19 8.80
CA ASN A 22 -9.21 0.59 8.97
C ASN A 22 -10.08 0.63 7.70
N VAL A 23 -10.33 -0.56 7.12
CA VAL A 23 -10.95 -0.72 5.79
C VAL A 23 -12.28 0.05 5.69
N GLY A 24 -13.11 0.01 6.73
CA GLY A 24 -14.41 0.67 6.73
C GLY A 24 -14.32 2.20 6.64
N PHE A 25 -13.42 2.83 7.39
CA PHE A 25 -13.28 4.29 7.41
C PHE A 25 -12.43 4.79 6.23
N VAL A 26 -11.27 4.18 6.00
CA VAL A 26 -10.25 4.65 5.06
C VAL A 26 -10.56 4.23 3.62
N TRP A 27 -11.24 3.11 3.40
CA TRP A 27 -11.40 2.54 2.05
C TRP A 27 -12.85 2.21 1.68
N GLY A 28 -13.79 2.30 2.63
CA GLY A 28 -15.10 1.65 2.55
C GLY A 28 -16.15 2.37 1.71
N ASN A 29 -15.99 3.66 1.40
CA ASN A 29 -16.93 4.41 0.56
C ASN A 29 -16.21 5.39 -0.37
N ALA A 30 -16.91 5.92 -1.39
CA ALA A 30 -16.33 6.79 -2.41
C ALA A 30 -15.73 8.12 -1.90
N ASN A 31 -16.09 8.53 -0.69
CA ASN A 31 -15.57 9.72 -0.01
C ASN A 31 -14.63 9.35 1.15
N SER A 32 -14.23 8.08 1.25
CA SER A 32 -13.26 7.66 2.24
C SER A 32 -11.87 8.18 1.86
N PRO A 33 -11.00 8.50 2.83
CA PRO A 33 -9.68 9.09 2.56
C PRO A 33 -8.85 8.38 1.49
N GLY A 34 -8.84 7.05 1.45
CA GLY A 34 -8.11 6.28 0.43
C GLY A 34 -8.72 6.39 -0.97
N GLN A 35 -10.03 6.57 -1.08
CA GLN A 35 -10.71 6.82 -2.36
C GLN A 35 -10.49 8.26 -2.84
N GLU A 36 -10.50 9.23 -1.92
CA GLU A 36 -10.18 10.63 -2.22
C GLU A 36 -8.74 10.78 -2.71
N MET A 37 -7.77 10.21 -1.98
CA MET A 37 -6.36 10.14 -2.38
C MET A 37 -6.20 9.53 -3.77
N ALA A 38 -6.86 8.40 -4.05
CA ALA A 38 -6.75 7.78 -5.35
C ALA A 38 -7.26 8.70 -6.48
N ARG A 39 -8.38 9.39 -6.27
CA ARG A 39 -8.95 10.33 -7.24
C ARG A 39 -8.03 11.51 -7.51
N GLU A 40 -7.39 12.07 -6.47
CA GLU A 40 -6.44 13.19 -6.60
C GLU A 40 -5.23 12.83 -7.48
N HIS A 41 -4.79 11.56 -7.43
CA HIS A 41 -3.69 11.04 -8.25
C HIS A 41 -4.13 10.33 -9.55
N GLY A 42 -5.42 10.42 -9.93
CA GLY A 42 -5.95 9.76 -11.13
C GLY A 42 -5.91 8.23 -11.09
N LEU A 43 -5.83 7.65 -9.90
CA LEU A 43 -5.84 6.22 -9.64
C LEU A 43 -7.28 5.69 -9.60
N ILE A 44 -7.49 4.49 -10.11
CA ILE A 44 -8.81 3.87 -10.23
C ILE A 44 -8.90 2.60 -9.39
N ASP A 45 -10.04 2.42 -8.70
CA ASP A 45 -10.33 1.25 -7.87
C ASP A 45 -9.16 0.86 -6.94
N PRO A 46 -8.76 1.74 -6.00
CA PRO A 46 -7.65 1.45 -5.11
C PRO A 46 -8.04 0.35 -4.11
N GLN A 47 -7.20 -0.67 -4.03
CA GLN A 47 -7.40 -1.84 -3.18
C GLN A 47 -6.29 -1.91 -2.13
N PRO A 48 -6.58 -1.66 -0.83
CA PRO A 48 -5.58 -1.81 0.22
C PRO A 48 -5.14 -3.26 0.35
N ILE A 49 -3.84 -3.47 0.61
CA ILE A 49 -3.25 -4.81 0.76
C ILE A 49 -2.74 -5.02 2.18
N MET A 50 -1.90 -4.09 2.67
CA MET A 50 -1.33 -4.15 4.01
C MET A 50 -0.86 -2.76 4.46
N CYS A 51 -0.75 -2.55 5.77
CA CYS A 51 -0.23 -1.32 6.35
C CYS A 51 0.93 -1.60 7.32
N SER A 52 1.75 -0.58 7.57
CA SER A 52 2.73 -0.62 8.65
C SER A 52 2.04 -0.61 10.01
N LYS A 53 2.64 -1.29 10.99
CA LYS A 53 2.13 -1.32 12.37
C LYS A 53 2.26 0.06 13.03
N PRO A 54 1.39 0.39 14.00
CA PRO A 54 1.32 1.72 14.61
C PRO A 54 2.64 2.24 15.21
N HIS A 55 3.51 1.36 15.72
CA HIS A 55 4.78 1.76 16.36
C HIS A 55 5.86 2.24 15.38
N ILE A 56 5.69 2.04 14.07
CA ILE A 56 6.63 2.49 13.03
C ILE A 56 6.46 3.99 12.72
N GLY A 57 5.45 4.65 13.30
CA GLY A 57 5.29 6.11 13.28
C GLY A 57 4.84 6.71 11.94
N CYS A 58 5.11 6.04 10.82
CA CYS A 58 4.66 6.42 9.49
C CYS A 58 3.58 5.42 9.05
N GLY A 59 2.30 5.75 9.27
CA GLY A 59 1.16 4.95 8.81
C GLY A 59 1.17 4.83 7.28
N SER A 60 1.86 3.83 6.77
CA SER A 60 2.06 3.59 5.34
C SER A 60 1.16 2.46 4.91
N VAL A 61 0.46 2.63 3.79
CA VAL A 61 -0.40 1.59 3.22
C VAL A 61 0.15 1.19 1.86
N LEU A 62 0.39 -0.11 1.69
CA LEU A 62 0.59 -0.71 0.38
C LEU A 62 -0.79 -1.00 -0.21
N PHE A 63 -1.04 -0.46 -1.39
CA PHE A 63 -2.28 -0.67 -2.11
C PHE A 63 -2.01 -0.91 -3.59
N LYS A 64 -2.99 -1.51 -4.27
CA LYS A 64 -2.98 -1.73 -5.71
C LYS A 64 -3.98 -0.79 -6.36
N SER A 65 -3.62 -0.28 -7.53
CA SER A 65 -4.55 0.42 -8.43
C SER A 65 -4.23 0.02 -9.86
N GLY A 66 -5.23 -0.46 -10.59
CA GLY A 66 -5.05 -1.06 -11.92
C GLY A 66 -4.05 -2.23 -11.91
N ASP A 67 -2.94 -2.10 -12.63
CA ASP A 67 -1.87 -3.11 -12.73
C ASP A 67 -0.58 -2.72 -11.98
N LYS A 68 -0.67 -1.74 -11.08
CA LYS A 68 0.46 -1.16 -10.35
C LYS A 68 0.26 -1.23 -8.84
N PHE A 69 1.37 -1.07 -8.12
CA PHE A 69 1.43 -1.04 -6.66
C PHE A 69 1.96 0.30 -6.18
N TYR A 70 1.45 0.74 -5.04
CA TYR A 70 1.71 2.07 -4.51
C TYR A 70 1.86 2.02 -3.00
N ILE A 71 2.70 2.91 -2.46
CA ILE A 71 2.75 3.22 -1.04
C ILE A 71 2.08 4.57 -0.82
N TRP A 72 1.10 4.63 0.07
CA TRP A 72 0.53 5.88 0.56
C TRP A 72 0.97 6.13 1.99
N GLY A 73 1.66 7.24 2.24
CA GLY A 73 1.97 7.72 3.58
C GLY A 73 0.81 8.54 4.14
N GLN A 74 -0.03 7.94 4.98
CA GLN A 74 -1.29 8.54 5.43
C GLN A 74 -1.11 9.85 6.21
N LEU A 75 0.03 10.04 6.89
CA LEU A 75 0.30 11.25 7.68
C LEU A 75 0.75 12.43 6.81
N VAL A 76 1.54 12.16 5.76
CA VAL A 76 2.13 13.18 4.89
C VAL A 76 1.33 13.39 3.61
N GLY A 77 0.39 12.48 3.30
CA GLY A 77 -0.43 12.50 2.10
C GLY A 77 0.28 12.01 0.84
N GLU A 78 1.58 11.73 0.91
CA GLU A 78 2.37 11.36 -0.26
C GLU A 78 2.03 9.96 -0.79
N VAL A 79 1.94 9.87 -2.12
CA VAL A 79 1.71 8.63 -2.85
C VAL A 79 2.90 8.33 -3.74
N PHE A 80 3.41 7.11 -3.63
CA PHE A 80 4.57 6.65 -4.39
C PHE A 80 4.24 5.40 -5.19
N GLU A 81 4.50 5.42 -6.50
CA GLU A 81 4.46 4.23 -7.35
C GLU A 81 5.68 3.34 -7.07
N ILE A 82 5.45 2.04 -6.85
CA ILE A 82 6.51 1.05 -6.77
C ILE A 82 6.92 0.66 -8.19
N THR A 83 8.06 1.16 -8.62
CA THR A 83 8.58 0.95 -9.99
C THR A 83 9.52 -0.26 -10.09
N LEU A 84 9.93 -0.84 -8.96
CA LEU A 84 10.84 -1.98 -8.90
C LEU A 84 10.30 -3.21 -9.64
N SER A 85 9.02 -3.50 -9.46
CA SER A 85 8.36 -4.66 -10.06
C SER A 85 6.85 -4.48 -10.08
N ARG A 86 6.18 -5.12 -11.04
CA ARG A 86 4.72 -5.32 -11.04
C ARG A 86 4.31 -6.70 -10.49
N ASP A 87 5.26 -7.45 -9.95
CA ASP A 87 5.04 -8.74 -9.30
C ASP A 87 5.04 -8.54 -7.79
N PHE A 88 3.89 -8.81 -7.17
CA PHE A 88 3.71 -8.66 -5.73
C PHE A 88 4.74 -9.47 -4.93
N ASN A 89 5.06 -10.69 -5.34
CA ASN A 89 5.99 -11.54 -4.61
C ASN A 89 7.41 -10.95 -4.63
N LYS A 90 7.81 -10.30 -5.73
CA LYS A 90 9.10 -9.62 -5.82
C LYS A 90 9.15 -8.36 -4.96
N ILE A 91 8.04 -7.62 -4.88
CA ILE A 91 7.90 -6.48 -3.97
C ILE A 91 8.02 -6.96 -2.52
N LEU A 92 7.25 -7.99 -2.16
CA LEU A 92 7.24 -8.58 -0.82
C LEU A 92 8.62 -9.10 -0.41
N GLN A 93 9.29 -9.86 -1.28
CA GLN A 93 10.67 -10.31 -1.06
C GLN A 93 11.65 -9.15 -0.86
N ARG A 94 11.43 -8.00 -1.50
CA ARG A 94 12.28 -6.84 -1.29
C ARG A 94 12.03 -6.19 0.05
N MET A 95 10.77 -6.08 0.47
CA MET A 95 10.38 -5.57 1.79
C MET A 95 10.89 -6.46 2.93
N TYR A 96 11.01 -7.78 2.74
CA TYR A 96 11.65 -8.67 3.70
C TYR A 96 13.16 -8.47 3.83
N LYS A 97 13.84 -8.10 2.73
CA LYS A 97 15.30 -7.98 2.67
C LYS A 97 15.81 -6.62 3.11
N SER A 98 14.92 -5.65 3.27
CA SER A 98 15.28 -4.26 3.53
C SER A 98 14.06 -3.62 4.18
N ASP A 99 14.23 -2.97 5.33
CA ASP A 99 13.30 -1.91 5.73
C ASP A 99 12.99 -1.06 4.49
N THR A 100 11.76 -0.56 4.39
CA THR A 100 11.11 0.02 3.18
C THR A 100 11.99 0.89 2.26
N CYS A 101 13.10 1.45 2.75
CA CYS A 101 14.29 1.94 2.01
C CYS A 101 14.73 1.11 0.79
N GLY A 102 14.44 -0.19 0.73
CA GLY A 102 14.80 -1.05 -0.41
C GLY A 102 13.93 -0.88 -1.67
N LEU A 103 12.79 -0.18 -1.59
CA LEU A 103 11.85 -0.01 -2.70
C LEU A 103 12.27 1.16 -3.61
N LYS A 104 12.16 0.94 -4.94
CA LYS A 104 12.28 2.04 -5.91
C LYS A 104 10.93 2.74 -6.03
N LEU A 105 10.86 3.93 -5.47
CA LEU A 105 9.66 4.76 -5.41
C LEU A 105 9.74 5.90 -6.42
N LYS A 106 8.61 6.23 -7.03
CA LYS A 106 8.43 7.45 -7.83
C LYS A 106 7.22 8.21 -7.27
N ALA A 107 7.41 9.48 -6.90
CA ALA A 107 6.31 10.33 -6.46
C ALA A 107 5.26 10.46 -7.58
N CYS A 108 3.99 10.31 -7.21
CA CYS A 108 2.84 10.36 -8.11
C CYS A 108 2.29 11.78 -8.29
#